data_AF-A0A914CZE7-F1
#
_entry.id   AF-A0A914CZE7-F1
#
_cell.length_a   1.000
_cell.length_b   1.000
_cell.length_c   1.000
_cell.angle_alpha   90.00
_cell.angle_beta   90.00
_cell.angle_gamma   90.00
#
_symmetry.space_group_name_H-M   'P 1'
#
loop_
_entity.id
_entity.type
_entity.pdbx_description
1 polymer ?
#
loop_
_entity_poly.entity_id
_entity_poly.type
_entity_poly.pdbx_seq_one_letter_code
_entity_poly.pdbx_strand_id
1 'polypeptide(L)' 'MLWRGIDCAHFGGIQRARALYQRLEEKAYTKPHPNVESLKRALKKAWNEITLGTLIKIVDDFLKRLKACMDAKGGHFE' A
#
# COMPACT_ATOMS: atom_id res chain seq x y z
N MET A 1 -3.96 -7.40 12.66
CA MET A 1 -3.22 -8.65 12.32
C MET A 1 -4.03 -9.46 11.30
N LEU A 2 -4.03 -9.12 10.01
CA LEU A 2 -4.85 -9.87 9.03
C LEU A 2 -4.17 -10.19 7.68
N TRP A 3 -2.90 -9.84 7.48
CA TRP A 3 -2.22 -10.07 6.19
C TRP A 3 -0.72 -10.41 6.37
N ARG A 4 -0.40 -11.32 7.29
CA ARG A 4 0.96 -11.87 7.46
C ARG A 4 1.16 -13.24 6.80
N GLY A 5 0.16 -13.82 6.13
CA GLY A 5 0.26 -15.18 5.61
C GLY A 5 -0.52 -15.43 4.32
N ILE A 6 -0.41 -14.55 3.33
CA ILE A 6 -0.97 -14.86 2.00
C ILE A 6 0.18 -14.99 1.01
N ASP A 7 0.36 -16.24 0.58
CA ASP A 7 1.25 -16.70 -0.48
C ASP A 7 1.28 -15.76 -1.68
N CYS A 8 2.50 -15.52 -2.16
CA CYS A 8 2.82 -14.64 -3.28
C CYS A 8 2.13 -15.01 -4.60
N ALA A 9 1.48 -16.17 -4.70
CA ALA A 9 0.89 -16.67 -5.95
C ALA A 9 -0.51 -16.13 -6.28
N HIS A 10 -1.30 -15.62 -5.33
CA HIS A 10 -2.72 -15.31 -5.59
C HIS A 10 -3.05 -13.83 -5.79
N PHE A 11 -2.10 -12.91 -5.56
CA PHE A 11 -2.41 -11.48 -5.46
C PHE A 11 -1.35 -10.55 -6.05
N GLY A 12 -1.04 -10.75 -7.33
CA GLY A 12 -0.30 -9.76 -8.12
C GLY A 12 -0.97 -8.37 -8.16
N GLY A 13 -2.24 -8.25 -7.77
CA GLY A 13 -2.99 -7.00 -7.68
C GLY A 13 -2.99 -6.32 -6.30
N ILE A 14 -3.03 -7.06 -5.18
CA ILE A 14 -3.12 -6.47 -3.83
C ILE A 14 -1.77 -5.93 -3.33
N GLN A 15 -0.65 -6.53 -3.75
CA GLN A 15 0.67 -5.99 -3.35
C GLN A 15 0.99 -4.63 -3.99
N ARG A 16 0.38 -4.28 -5.13
CA ARG A 16 0.67 -3.04 -5.89
C ARG A 16 0.36 -1.77 -5.10
N ALA A 17 -0.61 -1.81 -4.20
CA ALA A 17 -1.09 -0.64 -3.48
C ALA A 17 -0.95 -0.74 -1.96
N ARG A 18 -0.35 -1.81 -1.42
CA ARG A 18 -0.28 -2.05 0.03
C ARG A 18 0.41 -0.92 0.79
N ALA A 19 1.55 -0.43 0.29
CA ALA A 19 2.29 0.66 0.93
C ALA A 19 1.50 1.99 0.92
N LEU A 20 0.74 2.23 -0.15
CA LEU A 20 -0.13 3.40 -0.28
C LEU A 20 -1.33 3.31 0.66
N TYR A 21 -1.99 2.15 0.71
CA TYR A 21 -3.10 1.87 1.61
C TYR A 21 -2.69 1.98 3.07
N GLN A 22 -1.54 1.40 3.46
CA GLN A 22 -1.02 1.52 4.82
C GLN A 22 -0.79 2.98 5.23
N ARG A 23 -0.27 3.81 4.32
CA ARG A 23 -0.07 5.25 4.58
C ARG A 23 -1.40 5.99 4.79
N LEU A 24 -2.41 5.66 3.98
CA LEU A 24 -3.75 6.21 4.11
C LEU A 24 -4.42 5.72 5.39
N GLU A 25 -4.22 4.46 5.76
CA GLU A 25 -4.73 3.90 7.01
C GLU A 25 -4.11 4.59 8.22
N GLU A 26 -2.78 4.72 8.26
CA GLU A 26 -2.05 5.42 9.33
C GLU A 26 -2.54 6.86 9.53
N LYS A 27 -2.89 7.56 8.44
CA LYS A 27 -3.32 8.97 8.46
C LYS A 27 -4.82 9.19 8.68
N ALA A 28 -5.66 8.32 8.14
CA ALA A 28 -7.10 8.46 8.22
C ALA A 28 -7.66 7.74 9.46
N TYR A 29 -7.19 6.53 9.78
CA TYR A 29 -7.72 5.73 10.88
C TYR A 29 -7.08 6.04 12.24
N THR A 30 -6.15 7.01 12.33
CA THR A 30 -5.59 7.45 13.62
C THR A 30 -6.63 8.12 14.51
N LYS A 31 -7.78 8.56 13.95
CA LYS A 31 -8.85 9.21 14.71
C LYS A 31 -10.19 8.51 14.43
N PRO A 32 -11.00 8.23 15.46
CA PRO A 32 -12.35 7.72 15.25
C PRO A 32 -13.19 8.77 14.50
N HIS A 33 -13.86 8.34 13.43
CA HIS A 33 -14.72 9.19 12.61
C HIS A 33 -16.20 8.94 12.94
N PRO A 34 -16.99 9.99 13.23
CA PRO A 34 -18.39 9.83 13.64
C PRO A 34 -19.33 9.45 12.49
N ASN A 35 -18.91 9.62 11.23
CA ASN A 35 -19.69 9.26 10.06
C ASN A 35 -18.81 9.04 8.82
N VAL A 36 -19.39 8.41 7.80
CA VAL A 36 -18.73 8.08 6.53
C VAL A 36 -18.25 9.33 5.79
N GLU A 37 -18.95 10.46 5.89
CA GLU A 37 -18.55 11.71 5.25
C GLU A 37 -17.29 12.32 5.89
N SER A 38 -17.14 12.20 7.21
CA SER A 38 -15.92 12.57 7.94
C SER A 38 -14.73 11.71 7.50
N LEU A 39 -14.95 10.39 7.34
CA LEU A 39 -13.95 9.47 6.82
C LEU A 39 -13.53 9.81 5.39
N LYS A 40 -14.49 10.08 4.48
CA LYS A 40 -14.18 10.50 3.10
C LYS A 40 -13.35 11.78 3.04
N ARG A 41 -13.65 12.76 3.89
CA ARG A 41 -12.86 14.01 3.98
C ARG A 41 -11.45 13.74 4.50
N ALA A 42 -11.31 12.90 5.52
CA ALA A 42 -10.01 12.51 6.06
C ALA A 42 -9.16 11.77 5.03
N LEU A 43 -9.75 10.84 4.28
CA LEU A 43 -9.08 10.14 3.18
C LEU A 43 -8.63 11.09 2.07
N LYS A 44 -9.50 12.02 1.63
CA LYS A 44 -9.13 13.03 0.63
C LYS A 44 -7.99 13.93 1.12
N LYS A 45 -8.02 14.33 2.39
CA LYS A 45 -6.94 15.12 3.00
C LYS A 45 -5.64 14.30 3.05
N ALA A 46 -5.68 13.08 3.53
CA ALA A 46 -4.53 12.19 3.59
C ALA A 46 -3.93 11.95 2.20
N TRP A 47 -4.77 11.78 1.18
CA TRP A 47 -4.36 11.67 -0.21
C TRP A 47 -3.60 12.90 -0.71
N ASN A 48 -4.13 14.10 -0.47
CA ASN A 48 -3.50 15.35 -0.87
C ASN A 48 -2.18 15.63 -0.12
N GLU A 49 -2.01 15.08 1.08
CA GLU A 49 -0.75 15.17 1.84
C GLU A 49 0.30 14.15 1.38
N ILE A 50 -0.07 13.16 0.56
CA ILE A 50 0.90 12.24 -0.03
C ILE A 50 1.63 12.99 -1.14
N THR A 51 2.91 13.26 -0.90
CA THR A 51 3.75 13.92 -1.91
C THR A 51 4.00 13.01 -3.11
N LEU A 52 4.19 13.62 -4.28
CA LEU A 52 4.59 12.90 -5.49
C LEU A 52 5.87 12.07 -5.28
N GLY A 53 6.82 12.57 -4.49
CA GLY A 53 8.04 11.84 -4.14
C GLY A 53 7.77 10.53 -3.39
N THR A 54 6.74 10.50 -2.53
CA THR A 54 6.30 9.27 -1.86
C THR A 54 5.70 8.28 -2.87
N LEU A 55 4.91 8.77 -3.83
CA LEU A 55 4.33 7.91 -4.88
C LEU A 55 5.42 7.31 -5.76
N ILE A 56 6.41 8.11 -6.17
CA ILE A 56 7.56 7.65 -6.97
C ILE A 56 8.32 6.55 -6.22
N LYS A 57 8.58 6.72 -4.91
CA LYS A 57 9.25 5.70 -4.09
C LYS A 57 8.45 4.39 -4.04
N ILE A 58 7.13 4.48 -3.81
CA ILE A 58 6.26 3.29 -3.77
C ILE A 58 6.31 2.54 -5.12
N VAL A 59 6.30 3.26 -6.23
CA VAL A 59 6.41 2.66 -7.57
C VAL A 59 7.79 2.05 -7.81
N ASP A 60 8.86 2.73 -7.40
CA ASP A 60 10.24 2.25 -7.52
C ASP A 60 10.47 0.98 -6.69
N ASP A 61 10.01 0.95 -5.44
CA ASP A 61 10.06 -0.23 -4.57
C ASP A 61 9.25 -1.39 -5.16
N PHE A 62 8.10 -1.10 -5.77
CA PHE A 62 7.34 -2.12 -6.48
C PHE A 62 8.11 -2.70 -7.68
N LEU A 63 8.75 -1.85 -8.48
CA LEU A 63 9.58 -2.30 -9.62
C LEU A 63 10.77 -3.15 -9.16
N LYS A 64 11.41 -2.78 -8.04
CA LYS A 64 12.49 -3.58 -7.44
C LYS A 64 12.01 -4.96 -7.02
N ARG A 65 10.87 -5.04 -6.34
CA ARG A 65 10.26 -6.32 -5.93
C ARG A 65 9.81 -7.15 -7.13
N LEU A 66 9.31 -6.51 -8.19
CA LEU A 66 8.96 -7.21 -9.42
C LEU A 66 10.21 -7.81 -10.10
N LYS A 67 11.32 -7.06 -10.16
CA LYS A 67 12.60 -7.58 -10.66
C LYS A 67 13.10 -8.75 -9.82
N ALA A 68 13.09 -8.63 -8.49
CA ALA A 68 13.48 -9.71 -7.59
C ALA A 68 12.61 -10.98 -7.79
N CYS A 69 11.30 -10.81 -8.02
CA CYS A 69 10.40 -11.91 -8.39
C CYS A 69 10.79 -12.58 -9.71
N MET A 70 11.14 -11.78 -10.72
CA MET A 70 11.59 -12.29 -12.02
C MET A 70 12.91 -13.06 -11.89
N ASP A 71 13.88 -12.52 -11.14
CA ASP A 71 15.18 -13.16 -10.90
C ASP A 71 15.02 -14.46 -10.10
N ALA A 72 14.10 -14.48 -9.14
CA ALA A 72 13.72 -15.67 -8.38
C ALA A 72 12.88 -16.67 -9.19
N LYS A 73 12.52 -16.37 -10.45
CA LYS A 73 11.60 -17.17 -11.29
C LYS A 73 10.26 -17.48 -10.60
N GLY A 74 9.74 -16.53 -9.83
CA GLY A 74 8.54 -16.70 -9.02
C GLY A 74 8.75 -17.42 -7.68
N GLY A 75 9.99 -17.71 -7.29
CA GLY A 75 10.36 -18.19 -5.96
C GLY A 75 10.21 -17.11 -4.87
N HIS A 76 10.38 -17.50 -3.61
CA HIS A 76 10.35 -16.56 -2.49
C HIS A 76 11.59 -15.64 -2.51
N PHE A 77 11.39 -14.34 -2.36
CA PHE A 77 12.44 -13.33 -2.24
C PHE A 77 12.08 -12.35 -1.12
N GLU A 78 13.08 -11.92 -0.35
CA GLU A 78 12.93 -10.90 0.71
C GLU A 78 12.99 -9.47 0.13
#